data_AF-A0A3B1ACS7-F1
#
_entry.id   AF-A0A3B1ACS7-F1
#
_cell.length_a   1.000
_cell.length_b   1.000
_cell.length_c   1.000
_cell.angle_alpha   90.00
_cell.angle_beta   90.00
_cell.angle_gamma   90.00
#
_symmetry.space_group_name_H-M   'P 1'
#
loop_
_entity.id
_entity.type
_entity.pdbx_description
1 polymer ?
#
loop_
_entity_poly.entity_id
_entity_poly.type
_entity_poly.pdbx_seq_one_letter_code
_entity_poly.pdbx_strand_id
1 'polypeptide(L)'
;MPDIDVIAFKFGIGYGELWGHRGITHSLVFAFIWANILWLLILQAIDFKLTPFISRTSFTAITILFLSTASHGLLDAMTNGGLGVAFFSPFDTTRYFLPWQPIQVSPIGISAFFSSYGLRVILTELVWIGIPCAIFLAVLKIKKTLNH
;
A
#
# COMPACT_ATOMS: atom_id res chain seq x y z
N MET A 1 8.61 2.80 0.15
CA MET A 1 7.20 3.18 0.31
C MET A 1 6.55 3.30 -1.06
N PRO A 2 5.31 2.81 -1.25
CA PRO A 2 4.50 3.13 -2.44
C PRO A 2 4.30 4.64 -2.61
N ASP A 3 3.90 5.09 -3.79
CA ASP A 3 3.64 6.49 -4.19
C ASP A 3 4.82 7.49 -4.12
N ILE A 4 5.95 7.12 -3.50
CA ILE A 4 7.17 7.96 -3.54
C ILE A 4 7.70 8.13 -4.98
N ASP A 5 7.31 7.23 -5.87
CA ASP A 5 7.59 7.25 -7.31
C ASP A 5 6.92 8.41 -8.05
N VAL A 6 5.93 9.10 -7.47
CA VAL A 6 5.39 10.34 -8.05
C VAL A 6 6.48 11.41 -8.20
N ILE A 7 7.55 11.34 -7.40
CA ILE A 7 8.72 12.21 -7.55
C ILE A 7 9.47 11.93 -8.87
N ALA A 8 9.42 10.70 -9.38
CA ALA A 8 10.09 10.30 -10.62
C ALA A 8 9.63 11.14 -11.83
N PHE A 9 8.38 11.63 -11.83
CA PHE A 9 7.88 12.55 -12.85
C PHE A 9 8.68 13.84 -12.95
N LYS A 10 9.25 14.34 -11.84
CA LYS A 10 10.11 15.53 -11.84
C LYS A 10 11.46 15.29 -12.53
N PHE A 11 11.84 14.03 -12.66
CA PHE A 11 13.07 13.59 -13.33
C PHE A 11 12.81 13.10 -14.77
N GLY A 12 11.60 13.31 -15.30
CA GLY A 12 11.24 12.94 -16.67
C GLY A 12 10.88 11.47 -16.89
N ILE A 13 10.77 10.68 -15.83
CA ILE A 13 10.34 9.27 -15.91
C ILE A 13 8.83 9.23 -16.14
N GLY A 14 8.39 8.60 -17.23
CA GLY A 14 6.99 8.47 -17.60
C GLY A 14 6.20 7.49 -16.71
N TYR A 15 4.87 7.63 -16.68
CA TYR A 15 3.99 6.81 -15.83
C TYR A 15 4.10 5.31 -16.18
N GLY A 16 4.20 4.97 -17.48
CA GLY A 16 4.30 3.58 -17.93
C GLY A 16 5.66 2.92 -17.71
N GLU A 17 6.67 3.65 -17.25
CA GLU A 17 8.03 3.12 -17.10
C GLU A 17 8.17 2.23 -15.85
N LEU A 18 9.31 1.54 -15.74
CA LEU A 18 9.61 0.66 -14.60
C LEU A 18 9.58 1.41 -13.26
N TRP A 19 10.18 2.60 -13.24
CA TRP A 19 10.21 3.51 -12.08
C TRP A 19 9.06 4.53 -12.09
N GLY A 20 8.18 4.44 -13.08
CA GLY A 20 6.96 5.23 -13.15
C GLY A 20 5.98 4.85 -12.05
N HIS A 21 4.99 5.71 -11.83
CA HIS A 21 3.95 5.48 -10.83
C HIS A 21 3.25 4.13 -11.03
N ARG A 22 2.92 3.42 -9.94
CA ARG A 22 2.37 2.04 -9.95
C ARG A 22 3.26 0.98 -10.61
N GLY A 23 4.53 1.30 -10.82
CA GLY A 23 5.57 0.40 -11.28
C GLY A 23 6.21 -0.38 -10.13
N ILE A 24 7.53 -0.35 -10.05
CA ILE A 24 8.32 -1.19 -9.14
C ILE A 24 7.98 -0.97 -7.65
N THR A 25 7.64 0.24 -7.23
CA THR A 25 7.30 0.58 -5.84
C THR A 25 5.98 -0.04 -5.35
N HIS A 26 5.17 -0.56 -6.27
CA HIS A 26 3.89 -1.21 -6.00
C HIS A 26 3.96 -2.73 -6.21
N SER A 27 5.14 -3.27 -6.52
CA SER A 27 5.32 -4.71 -6.75
C SER A 27 5.44 -5.49 -5.44
N LEU A 28 5.17 -6.79 -5.51
CA LEU A 28 5.32 -7.70 -4.37
C LEU A 28 6.79 -7.82 -3.93
N VAL A 29 7.73 -7.75 -4.88
CA VAL A 29 9.17 -7.77 -4.61
C VAL A 29 9.56 -6.56 -3.78
N PHE A 30 9.10 -5.36 -4.17
CA PHE A 30 9.36 -4.16 -3.42
C PHE A 30 8.72 -4.18 -2.04
N ALA A 31 7.46 -4.64 -1.93
CA ALA A 31 6.78 -4.78 -0.65
C ALA A 31 7.56 -5.68 0.32
N PHE A 32 8.13 -6.78 -0.17
CA PHE A 32 8.94 -7.68 0.64
C PHE A 32 10.25 -7.03 1.10
N ILE A 33 11.00 -6.41 0.18
CA ILE A 33 12.25 -5.71 0.52
C ILE A 33 11.98 -4.57 1.52
N TRP A 34 10.93 -3.78 1.27
CA TRP A 34 10.54 -2.65 2.11
C TRP A 34 10.12 -3.09 3.52
N ALA A 35 9.38 -4.20 3.65
CA ALA A 35 8.99 -4.75 4.94
C ALA A 35 10.21 -5.16 5.80
N ASN A 36 11.22 -5.78 5.18
CA ASN A 36 12.46 -6.14 5.86
C ASN A 36 13.25 -4.90 6.31
N ILE A 37 13.38 -3.89 5.43
CA ILE A 37 14.04 -2.62 5.77
C ILE A 37 13.34 -1.94 6.95
N LEU A 38 12.01 -1.80 6.89
CA LEU A 38 11.24 -1.19 7.98
C LEU A 38 11.41 -1.94 9.30
N TRP A 39 11.37 -3.28 9.27
CA TRP A 39 11.58 -4.07 10.47
C TRP A 39 12.98 -3.88 11.06
N LEU A 40 14.03 -3.81 10.23
CA LEU A 40 15.39 -3.50 10.68
C LEU A 40 15.48 -2.12 11.33
N LEU A 41 14.86 -1.11 10.72
CA LEU A 41 14.82 0.25 11.27
C LEU A 41 14.07 0.31 12.61
N ILE A 42 12.97 -0.43 12.73
CA ILE A 42 12.23 -0.56 14.00
C ILE A 42 13.14 -1.17 15.05
N LEU A 43 13.74 -2.35 14.79
CA LEU A 43 14.64 -3.01 15.74
C LEU A 43 15.77 -2.10 16.25
N GLN A 44 16.34 -1.27 15.38
CA GLN A 44 17.35 -0.27 15.74
C GLN A 44 16.78 0.85 16.62
N ALA A 45 15.58 1.35 16.31
CA ALA A 45 14.96 2.47 17.01
C ALA A 45 14.47 2.13 18.42
N ILE A 46 13.96 0.92 18.65
CA ILE A 46 13.42 0.50 19.96
C ILE A 46 14.47 -0.12 20.90
N ASP A 47 15.77 -0.01 20.56
CA ASP A 47 16.93 -0.63 21.24
C ASP A 47 16.65 -2.08 21.68
N PHE A 48 15.87 -2.80 20.86
CA PHE A 48 15.34 -4.13 21.17
C PHE A 48 16.40 -5.17 20.83
N LYS A 49 17.58 -5.02 21.44
CA LYS A 49 18.79 -5.82 21.24
C LYS A 49 18.60 -7.32 21.51
N LEU A 50 17.48 -7.71 22.11
CA LEU A 50 17.16 -9.07 22.50
C LEU A 50 16.29 -9.86 21.51
N THR A 51 15.73 -9.23 20.47
CA THR A 51 14.98 -9.98 19.44
C THR A 51 15.90 -10.32 18.28
N PRO A 52 16.22 -11.61 18.05
CA PRO A 52 16.91 -12.02 16.84
C PRO A 52 16.05 -11.69 15.62
N PHE A 53 16.68 -11.25 14.53
CA PHE A 53 16.00 -11.02 13.25
C PHE A 53 15.27 -12.28 12.75
N ILE A 54 15.77 -13.46 13.09
CA ILE A 54 15.11 -14.75 12.85
C ILE A 54 14.40 -15.16 14.14
N SER A 55 13.20 -14.63 14.34
CA SER A 55 12.33 -14.97 15.47
C SER A 55 10.87 -15.04 15.02
N ARG A 56 10.01 -15.68 15.82
CA ARG A 56 8.55 -15.66 15.57
C ARG A 56 8.00 -14.23 15.52
N THR A 57 8.51 -13.36 16.37
CA THR A 57 8.14 -11.94 16.40
C THR A 57 8.53 -11.24 15.10
N SER A 58 9.76 -11.42 14.64
CA SER A 58 10.24 -10.84 13.37
C SER A 58 9.47 -11.36 12.17
N PHE A 59 9.21 -12.67 12.11
CA PHE A 59 8.39 -13.25 11.05
C PHE A 59 6.97 -12.63 11.02
N THR A 60 6.35 -12.48 12.19
CA THR A 60 5.02 -11.87 12.33
C THR A 60 5.04 -10.40 11.89
N ALA A 61 6.03 -9.62 12.35
CA ALA A 61 6.17 -8.22 12.02
C ALA A 61 6.42 -7.99 10.52
N ILE A 62 7.36 -8.73 9.92
CA ILE A 62 7.65 -8.66 8.48
C ILE A 62 6.42 -9.05 7.67
N THR A 63 5.68 -10.08 8.09
CA THR A 63 4.45 -10.49 7.41
C THR A 63 3.40 -9.38 7.43
N ILE A 64 3.18 -8.75 8.59
CA ILE A 64 2.24 -7.62 8.70
C ILE A 64 2.68 -6.45 7.83
N LEU A 65 3.96 -6.07 7.87
CA LEU A 65 4.50 -4.95 7.10
C LEU A 65 4.44 -5.22 5.58
N PHE A 66 4.73 -6.47 5.17
CA PHE A 66 4.59 -6.91 3.79
C PHE A 66 3.15 -6.81 3.32
N LEU A 67 2.20 -7.42 4.06
CA LEU A 67 0.79 -7.40 3.70
C LEU A 67 0.24 -5.98 3.67
N SER A 68 0.63 -5.12 4.62
CA SER A 68 0.25 -3.71 4.65
C SER A 68 0.80 -2.92 3.46
N THR A 69 2.01 -3.24 2.99
CA THR A 69 2.59 -2.56 1.82
C THR A 69 1.97 -3.09 0.52
N ALA A 70 1.83 -4.41 0.40
CA ALA A 70 1.24 -5.08 -0.76
C ALA A 70 -0.25 -4.73 -0.93
N SER A 71 -0.99 -4.50 0.17
CA SER A 71 -2.38 -4.07 0.10
C SER A 71 -2.54 -2.73 -0.61
N HIS A 72 -1.53 -1.85 -0.59
CA HIS A 72 -1.58 -0.59 -1.33
C HIS A 72 -1.70 -0.83 -2.84
N GLY A 73 -0.80 -1.65 -3.41
CA GLY A 73 -0.89 -2.03 -4.83
C GLY A 73 -2.19 -2.78 -5.15
N LEU A 74 -2.69 -3.61 -4.22
CA LEU A 74 -3.97 -4.30 -4.41
C LEU A 74 -5.15 -3.32 -4.50
N LEU A 75 -5.20 -2.33 -3.60
CA LEU A 75 -6.24 -1.29 -3.58
C LEU A 75 -6.12 -0.37 -4.80
N ASP A 76 -4.91 -0.08 -5.26
CA ASP A 76 -4.69 0.68 -6.48
C ASP A 76 -5.22 -0.05 -7.72
N ALA A 77 -5.07 -1.38 -7.78
CA ALA A 77 -5.66 -2.19 -8.83
C ALA A 77 -7.20 -2.26 -8.77
N MET A 78 -7.81 -1.87 -7.65
CA MET A 78 -9.26 -1.67 -7.48
C MET A 78 -9.72 -0.24 -7.82
N THR A 79 -8.80 0.63 -8.27
CA THR A 79 -9.18 1.95 -8.78
C THR A 79 -9.60 1.89 -10.23
N ASN A 80 -10.49 2.81 -10.63
CA ASN A 80 -11.08 2.85 -11.97
C ASN A 80 -10.35 3.76 -12.97
N GLY A 81 -9.05 4.03 -12.75
CA GLY A 81 -8.28 4.85 -13.68
C GLY A 81 -6.77 4.81 -13.44
N GLY A 82 -6.03 5.54 -14.27
CA GLY A 82 -4.57 5.50 -14.33
C GLY A 82 -4.05 4.31 -15.15
N LEU A 83 -2.81 3.92 -14.90
CA LEU A 83 -2.27 2.63 -15.34
C LEU A 83 -2.45 1.65 -14.17
N GLY A 84 -2.81 0.41 -14.45
CA GLY A 84 -2.93 -0.63 -13.41
C GLY A 84 -1.60 -0.85 -12.68
N VAL A 85 -1.54 -1.86 -11.82
CA VAL A 85 -0.37 -2.10 -10.96
C VAL A 85 0.56 -3.17 -11.52
N ALA A 86 1.86 -2.92 -11.46
CA ALA A 86 2.91 -3.85 -11.91
C ALA A 86 3.32 -4.83 -10.79
N PHE A 87 2.40 -5.70 -10.37
CA PHE A 87 2.60 -6.59 -9.21
C PHE A 87 3.88 -7.42 -9.26
N PHE A 88 4.29 -7.84 -10.46
CA PHE A 88 5.41 -8.75 -10.69
C PHE A 88 6.69 -8.05 -11.15
N SER A 89 6.74 -6.71 -11.10
CA SER A 89 7.96 -5.97 -11.40
C SER A 89 9.07 -6.28 -10.39
N PRO A 90 10.34 -6.34 -10.82
CA PRO A 90 10.85 -5.92 -12.12
C PRO A 90 10.85 -7.01 -13.21
N PHE A 91 10.36 -8.22 -12.92
CA PHE A 91 10.40 -9.34 -13.87
C PHE A 91 9.34 -9.23 -14.97
N ASP A 92 8.17 -8.70 -14.61
CA ASP A 92 7.09 -8.38 -15.53
C ASP A 92 6.52 -7.00 -15.20
N THR A 93 6.47 -6.14 -16.21
CA THR A 93 5.99 -4.76 -16.11
C THR A 93 4.53 -4.61 -16.51
N THR A 94 3.85 -5.70 -16.87
CA THR A 94 2.41 -5.73 -17.18
C THR A 94 1.62 -5.07 -16.06
N ARG A 95 0.66 -4.21 -16.45
CA ARG A 95 -0.17 -3.45 -15.53
C ARG A 95 -1.52 -4.12 -15.36
N TYR A 96 -1.83 -4.53 -14.14
CA TYR A 96 -3.05 -5.25 -13.82
C TYR A 96 -4.04 -4.37 -13.08
N PHE A 97 -5.28 -4.37 -13.54
CA PHE A 97 -6.42 -3.98 -12.71
C PHE A 97 -7.14 -5.25 -12.23
N LEU A 98 -7.84 -5.15 -11.11
CA LEU A 98 -8.80 -6.17 -10.74
C LEU A 98 -10.06 -6.06 -11.62
N PRO A 99 -10.83 -7.15 -11.79
CA PRO A 99 -12.09 -7.10 -12.53
C PRO A 99 -13.14 -6.16 -11.92
N TRP A 100 -13.01 -5.86 -10.63
CA TRP A 100 -13.89 -4.99 -9.89
C TRP A 100 -13.12 -3.77 -9.37
N GLN A 101 -13.51 -2.59 -9.85
CA GLN A 101 -12.79 -1.33 -9.62
C GLN A 101 -13.72 -0.24 -9.06
N PRO A 102 -14.20 -0.38 -7.81
CA PRO A 102 -15.22 0.52 -7.29
C PRO A 102 -14.62 1.83 -6.73
N ILE A 103 -13.29 1.90 -6.56
CA ILE A 103 -12.59 3.03 -5.96
C ILE A 103 -12.28 4.06 -7.05
N GLN A 104 -12.54 5.33 -6.80
CA GLN A 104 -12.17 6.38 -7.74
C GLN A 104 -10.66 6.62 -7.68
N VAL A 105 -10.01 6.72 -8.85
CA VAL A 105 -8.58 7.03 -8.89
C VAL A 105 -8.31 8.44 -8.36
N SER A 106 -7.36 8.55 -7.43
CA SER A 106 -6.86 9.83 -6.94
C SER A 106 -6.13 10.59 -8.06
N PRO A 107 -6.35 11.90 -8.21
CA PRO A 107 -5.65 12.68 -9.23
C PRO A 107 -4.17 12.88 -8.83
N ILE A 108 -3.28 12.82 -9.83
CA ILE A 108 -1.87 13.14 -9.63
C ILE A 108 -1.74 14.67 -9.48
N GLY A 109 -1.69 15.16 -8.24
CA GLY A 109 -1.47 16.57 -7.92
C GLY A 109 -2.49 17.16 -6.94
N ILE A 110 -2.00 18.06 -6.09
CA ILE A 110 -2.76 18.57 -4.93
C ILE A 110 -3.93 19.49 -5.33
N SER A 111 -3.83 20.21 -6.45
CA SER A 111 -4.87 21.14 -6.90
C SER A 111 -6.17 20.43 -7.31
N ALA A 112 -6.05 19.29 -7.99
CA ALA A 112 -7.19 18.47 -8.37
C ALA A 112 -7.79 17.70 -7.17
N PHE A 113 -7.00 17.45 -6.12
CA PHE A 113 -7.47 16.82 -4.89
C PHE A 113 -8.41 17.73 -4.08
N PHE A 114 -8.14 19.04 -4.04
CA PHE A 114 -9.04 20.03 -3.41
C PHE A 114 -10.17 20.48 -4.35
N SER A 115 -10.85 19.53 -4.99
CA SER A 115 -11.96 19.78 -5.89
C SER A 115 -13.17 18.90 -5.56
N SER A 116 -14.30 19.15 -6.23
CA SER A 116 -15.48 18.27 -6.12
C SER A 116 -15.17 16.82 -6.54
N TYR A 117 -14.16 16.62 -7.41
CA TYR A 117 -13.68 15.30 -7.78
C TYR A 117 -12.92 14.64 -6.62
N GLY A 118 -12.00 15.34 -5.98
CA GLY A 118 -11.26 14.77 -4.84
C GLY A 118 -12.15 14.44 -3.64
N LEU A 119 -13.22 15.21 -3.41
CA LEU A 119 -14.25 14.83 -2.43
C LEU A 119 -14.92 13.50 -2.77
N ARG A 120 -15.22 13.23 -4.05
CA ARG A 120 -15.77 11.94 -4.48
C ARG A 120 -14.77 10.80 -4.25
N VAL A 121 -13.48 11.04 -4.49
CA VAL A 121 -12.43 10.07 -4.21
C VAL A 121 -12.42 9.70 -2.73
N ILE A 122 -12.33 10.70 -1.84
CA ILE A 122 -12.34 10.49 -0.38
C ILE A 122 -13.59 9.70 0.06
N LEU A 123 -14.77 10.02 -0.50
CA LEU A 123 -16.00 9.29 -0.19
C LEU A 123 -15.92 7.83 -0.62
N THR A 124 -15.40 7.54 -1.82
CA THR A 124 -15.25 6.15 -2.28
C THR A 124 -14.22 5.38 -1.47
N GLU A 125 -13.10 5.99 -1.10
CA GLU A 125 -12.11 5.40 -0.20
C GLU A 125 -12.70 5.13 1.19
N LEU A 126 -13.50 6.06 1.72
CA LEU A 126 -14.18 5.87 3.01
C LEU A 126 -15.16 4.69 2.97
N VAL A 127 -15.92 4.54 1.88
CA VAL A 127 -16.88 3.44 1.72
C VAL A 127 -16.18 2.09 1.55
N TRP A 128 -15.16 2.02 0.69
CA TRP A 128 -14.55 0.74 0.30
C TRP A 128 -13.34 0.33 1.12
N ILE A 129 -12.71 1.26 1.84
CA ILE A 129 -11.54 1.01 2.69
C ILE A 129 -11.88 1.36 4.14
N GLY A 130 -12.34 2.60 4.39
CA GLY A 130 -12.56 3.11 5.74
C GLY A 130 -13.58 2.32 6.56
N ILE A 131 -14.78 2.11 6.02
CA ILE A 131 -15.87 1.38 6.69
C ILE A 131 -15.48 -0.09 6.94
N PRO A 132 -14.99 -0.87 5.95
CA PRO A 132 -14.54 -2.24 6.20
C PRO A 132 -13.46 -2.33 7.28
N CYS A 133 -12.47 -1.43 7.27
CA CYS A 133 -11.44 -1.37 8.30
C CYS A 133 -12.03 -1.07 9.69
N ALA A 134 -12.94 -0.10 9.78
CA ALA A 134 -13.60 0.25 11.05
C ALA A 134 -14.44 -0.91 11.60
N ILE A 135 -15.20 -1.61 10.75
CA ILE A 135 -15.97 -2.80 11.12
C ILE A 135 -15.03 -3.90 11.63
N PHE A 136 -13.96 -4.18 10.89
CA PHE A 136 -12.98 -5.20 11.28
C PHE A 136 -12.37 -4.91 12.65
N LEU A 137 -11.93 -3.66 12.89
CA LEU A 137 -11.39 -3.24 14.18
C LEU A 137 -12.44 -3.32 15.30
N ALA A 138 -13.70 -2.97 15.03
CA ALA A 138 -14.78 -3.10 16.00
C ALA A 138 -15.03 -4.56 16.40
N VAL A 139 -15.07 -5.48 15.43
CA VAL A 139 -15.23 -6.92 15.68
C VAL A 139 -14.06 -7.47 16.53
N LEU A 140 -12.83 -7.10 16.19
CA LEU A 140 -11.66 -7.49 16.98
C LEU A 140 -11.72 -6.97 18.42
N LYS A 141 -12.16 -5.72 18.61
CA LYS A 141 -12.32 -5.12 19.93
C LYS A 141 -13.40 -5.84 20.74
N ILE A 142 -14.57 -6.12 20.16
CA ILE A 142 -15.66 -6.86 20.82
C ILE A 142 -15.19 -8.25 21.24
N LYS A 143 -14.53 -8.99 20.33
CA LYS A 143 -14.01 -10.33 20.62
C LYS A 143 -13.00 -10.31 21.78
N LYS A 144 -12.13 -9.28 21.84
CA LYS A 144 -11.20 -9.11 22.96
C LYS A 144 -11.94 -8.88 24.27
N THR A 145 -12.95 -8.02 24.28
CA THR A 145 -13.75 -7.74 25.49
C THR A 145 -14.51 -8.96 26.00
N LEU A 146 -15.02 -9.82 25.12
CA LEU A 146 -15.76 -11.04 25.50
C LEU A 146 -14.88 -12.19 26.01
N ASN A 147 -13.58 -12.17 25.71
CA ASN A 147 -12.61 -13.18 26.16
C ASN A 147 -11.91 -12.80 27.48
N HIS A 148 -12.32 -11.69 28.11
CA HIS A 148 -11.91 -11.24 29.43
C HIS A 148 -13.11 -11.26 30.37
#